data_AF-A0A9D6ZE16-F1
#
_entry.id   AF-A0A9D6ZE16-F1
#
_cell.length_a   1.000
_cell.length_b   1.000
_cell.length_c   1.000
_cell.angle_alpha   90.00
_cell.angle_beta   90.00
_cell.angle_gamma   90.00
#
_symmetry.space_group_name_H-M   'P 1'
#
loop_
_entity.id
_entity.type
_entity.pdbx_description
1 polymer ?
#
loop_
_entity_poly.entity_id
_entity_poly.type
_entity_poly.pdbx_seq_one_letter_code
_entity_poly.pdbx_strand_id
1 'polypeptide(L)'
;MKKFNISILLILLIIIFAATNSFATPIEFSFSEASGRSASASIDVIGGQLVIVLSNTSTGAPDTNAANSLLTALYFDLPDSASITGGTVLISPESYTENFKTKTGGAISLTGGADVSSEYGFGNNGDEILTAQLPAGDPAIEHVNFFSAMQTHTTPFLMIPPGTNLDGTINLDGPQGGLTNNAVDLGGLGAICNSVTANLNIMGVDLNNPESASSTLSYIFQDGITFEFGSDIYFYSTTYIPPVPEPSTMLMVLLGLIGLGAKGYISRKH
;
A
#
# COMPACT_ATOMS: atom_id res chain seq x y z
N MET A 1 8.77 59.76 6.89
CA MET A 1 9.16 58.35 6.64
C MET A 1 8.41 57.46 7.61
N LYS A 2 7.51 56.59 7.14
CA LYS A 2 6.82 55.62 8.02
C LYS A 2 7.82 54.51 8.37
N LYS A 3 8.09 54.28 9.66
CA LYS A 3 8.96 53.20 10.12
C LYS A 3 8.32 51.87 9.73
N PHE A 4 9.00 51.11 8.87
CA PHE A 4 8.59 49.76 8.52
C PHE A 4 8.79 48.89 9.76
N ASN A 5 7.74 48.21 10.22
CA ASN A 5 7.75 47.51 11.49
C ASN A 5 8.42 46.14 11.29
N ILE A 6 9.75 46.10 11.42
CA ILE A 6 10.59 44.88 11.29
C ILE A 6 10.05 43.74 12.16
N SER A 7 9.46 44.05 13.31
CA SER A 7 8.84 43.09 14.21
C SER A 7 7.67 42.31 13.57
N ILE A 8 6.87 42.94 12.70
CA ILE A 8 5.75 42.26 12.02
C ILE A 8 6.30 41.27 10.98
N LEU A 9 7.35 41.66 10.25
CA LEU A 9 8.01 40.78 9.28
C LEU A 9 8.64 39.57 9.96
N LEU A 10 9.28 39.77 11.11
CA LEU A 10 9.92 38.69 11.87
C LEU A 10 8.90 37.70 12.44
N ILE A 11 7.78 38.21 12.97
CA ILE A 11 6.66 37.38 13.46
C ILE A 11 6.04 36.58 12.30
N LEU A 12 5.86 37.20 11.12
CA LEU A 12 5.36 36.49 9.95
C LEU A 12 6.33 35.38 9.51
N LEU A 13 7.64 35.64 9.53
CA LEU A 13 8.66 34.64 9.21
C LEU A 13 8.63 33.46 10.19
N ILE A 14 8.53 33.73 11.50
CA ILE A 14 8.45 32.69 12.53
C ILE A 14 7.16 31.86 12.39
N ILE A 15 6.02 32.48 12.07
CA ILE A 15 4.76 31.77 11.83
C ILE A 15 4.86 30.88 10.57
N ILE A 16 5.54 31.35 9.52
CA ILE A 16 5.80 30.56 8.31
C ILE A 16 6.74 29.38 8.61
N PHE A 17 7.75 29.57 9.47
CA PHE A 17 8.67 28.49 9.88
C PHE A 17 8.07 27.51 10.89
N ALA A 18 7.11 27.92 11.72
CA ALA A 18 6.47 27.06 12.71
C ALA A 18 5.34 26.18 12.13
N ALA A 19 4.90 26.43 10.89
CA ALA A 19 3.72 25.79 10.31
C ALA A 19 4.01 24.60 9.37
N THR A 20 5.27 24.17 9.22
CA THR A 20 5.62 23.07 8.30
C THR A 20 5.93 21.76 9.00
N ASN A 21 5.15 21.41 10.04
CA ASN A 21 5.03 20.00 10.40
C ASN A 21 4.20 19.34 9.30
N SER A 22 4.82 19.10 8.14
CA SER A 22 4.23 18.25 7.12
C SER A 22 4.21 16.86 7.71
N PHE A 23 3.01 16.35 7.99
CA PHE A 23 2.85 14.92 8.12
C PHE A 23 3.22 14.28 6.78
N ALA A 24 3.72 13.05 6.83
CA ALA A 24 3.91 12.28 5.62
C ALA A 24 2.53 12.12 4.96
N THR A 25 2.40 12.55 3.70
CA THR A 25 1.15 12.37 2.96
C THR A 25 1.03 10.89 2.56
N PRO A 26 -0.15 10.26 2.70
CA PRO A 26 -0.37 8.91 2.18
C PRO A 26 0.01 8.83 0.70
N ILE A 27 0.60 7.71 0.31
CA ILE A 27 0.88 7.39 -1.09
C ILE A 27 -0.15 6.39 -1.59
N GLU A 28 -0.56 6.56 -2.84
CA GLU A 28 -1.61 5.76 -3.47
C GLU A 28 -1.06 5.09 -4.72
N PHE A 29 -1.34 3.80 -4.85
CA PHE A 29 -1.02 3.02 -6.03
C PHE A 29 -2.29 2.36 -6.57
N SER A 30 -2.37 2.31 -7.88
CA SER A 30 -3.45 1.62 -8.59
C SER A 30 -2.87 0.82 -9.74
N PHE A 31 -3.32 -0.41 -9.88
CA PHE A 31 -3.02 -1.30 -10.99
C PHE A 31 -4.31 -1.64 -11.73
N SER A 32 -4.27 -1.71 -13.06
CA SER A 32 -5.35 -2.27 -13.88
C SER A 32 -4.78 -2.81 -15.18
N GLU A 33 -5.31 -3.94 -15.64
CA GLU A 33 -4.96 -4.51 -16.95
C GLU A 33 -6.19 -4.86 -17.82
N ALA A 34 -5.95 -5.20 -19.08
CA ALA A 34 -6.98 -5.47 -20.09
C ALA A 34 -7.89 -6.67 -19.77
N SER A 35 -7.42 -7.61 -18.92
CA SER A 35 -8.22 -8.76 -18.49
C SER A 35 -9.35 -8.36 -17.51
N GLY A 36 -9.31 -7.15 -16.92
CA GLY A 36 -10.25 -6.70 -15.91
C GLY A 36 -9.75 -6.86 -14.47
N ARG A 37 -8.54 -7.40 -14.26
CA ARG A 37 -7.85 -7.33 -12.97
C ARG A 37 -7.44 -5.91 -12.63
N SER A 38 -7.73 -5.52 -11.41
CA SER A 38 -7.22 -4.28 -10.84
C SER A 38 -7.15 -4.35 -9.33
N ALA A 39 -6.19 -3.61 -8.78
CA ALA A 39 -5.94 -3.50 -7.35
C ALA A 39 -5.60 -2.05 -7.01
N SER A 40 -5.78 -1.69 -5.74
CA SER A 40 -5.24 -0.44 -5.20
C SER A 40 -4.60 -0.67 -3.84
N ALA A 41 -3.56 0.10 -3.55
CA ALA A 41 -2.91 0.14 -2.25
C ALA A 41 -2.73 1.60 -1.81
N SER A 42 -3.22 1.92 -0.61
CA SER A 42 -2.90 3.17 0.09
C SER A 42 -1.89 2.85 1.18
N ILE A 43 -0.80 3.62 1.27
CA ILE A 43 0.25 3.44 2.28
C ILE A 43 0.46 4.74 3.03
N ASP A 44 0.33 4.68 4.36
CA ASP A 44 0.45 5.82 5.27
C ASP A 44 1.30 5.46 6.50
N VAL A 45 1.70 6.47 7.28
CA VAL A 45 2.36 6.29 8.58
C VAL A 45 1.46 6.87 9.67
N ILE A 46 0.85 5.98 10.47
CA ILE A 46 -0.07 6.34 11.54
C ILE A 46 0.42 5.75 12.85
N GLY A 47 0.61 6.60 13.86
CA GLY A 47 1.02 6.14 15.20
C GLY A 47 2.35 5.37 15.22
N GLY A 48 3.29 5.72 14.33
CA GLY A 48 4.59 5.06 14.23
C GLY A 48 4.57 3.69 13.55
N GLN A 49 3.45 3.30 12.92
CA GLN A 49 3.33 2.08 12.11
C GLN A 49 3.15 2.43 10.64
N LEU A 50 3.61 1.54 9.77
CA LEU A 50 3.26 1.60 8.35
C LEU A 50 1.88 0.97 8.17
N VAL A 51 0.91 1.75 7.71
CA VAL A 51 -0.48 1.32 7.51
C VAL A 51 -0.74 1.17 6.02
N ILE A 52 -1.11 -0.03 5.59
CA ILE A 52 -1.38 -0.36 4.20
C ILE A 52 -2.83 -0.80 4.05
N VAL A 53 -3.61 -0.11 3.23
CA VAL A 53 -4.95 -0.53 2.83
C VAL A 53 -4.89 -1.14 1.43
N LEU A 54 -5.04 -2.46 1.33
CA LEU A 54 -5.00 -3.19 0.07
C LEU A 54 -6.41 -3.59 -0.35
N SER A 55 -6.76 -3.28 -1.60
CA SER A 55 -8.11 -3.54 -2.15
C SER A 55 -8.03 -4.26 -3.49
N ASN A 56 -8.89 -5.27 -3.67
CA ASN A 56 -9.16 -5.84 -4.99
C ASN A 56 -10.28 -5.01 -5.66
N THR A 57 -9.93 -4.26 -6.70
CA THR A 57 -10.85 -3.36 -7.40
C THR A 57 -11.28 -3.90 -8.76
N SER A 58 -11.00 -5.18 -9.04
CA SER A 58 -11.31 -5.82 -10.33
C SER A 58 -12.75 -5.54 -10.76
N THR A 59 -13.05 -5.59 -12.05
CA THR A 59 -14.42 -5.31 -12.56
C THR A 59 -14.99 -6.43 -13.41
N GLY A 60 -14.24 -7.52 -13.58
CA GLY A 60 -14.67 -8.71 -14.30
C GLY A 60 -13.80 -9.91 -13.98
N ALA A 61 -14.21 -11.07 -14.49
CA ALA A 61 -13.44 -12.30 -14.41
C ALA A 61 -12.33 -12.27 -15.50
N PRO A 62 -11.05 -12.04 -15.16
CA PRO A 62 -9.94 -12.15 -16.11
C PRO A 62 -9.82 -13.54 -16.77
N ASP A 63 -10.46 -14.54 -16.18
CA ASP A 63 -10.42 -15.94 -16.54
C ASP A 63 -11.66 -16.65 -15.95
N THR A 64 -12.08 -17.76 -16.53
CA THR A 64 -12.99 -18.74 -15.91
C THR A 64 -12.49 -19.32 -14.58
N ASN A 65 -11.20 -19.19 -14.26
CA ASN A 65 -10.63 -19.61 -12.99
C ASN A 65 -10.64 -18.48 -11.95
N ALA A 66 -11.48 -18.64 -10.94
CA ALA A 66 -11.65 -17.71 -9.84
C ALA A 66 -10.35 -17.41 -9.07
N ALA A 67 -9.47 -18.41 -8.93
CA ALA A 67 -8.20 -18.25 -8.22
C ALA A 67 -7.33 -17.14 -8.83
N ASN A 68 -7.30 -17.03 -10.16
CA ASN A 68 -6.48 -16.03 -10.87
C ASN A 68 -6.98 -14.58 -10.72
N SER A 69 -8.16 -14.41 -10.13
CA SER A 69 -8.82 -13.10 -9.96
C SER A 69 -8.69 -12.55 -8.54
N LEU A 70 -8.14 -13.36 -7.62
CA LEU A 70 -7.97 -12.97 -6.24
C LEU A 70 -6.64 -12.25 -6.05
N LEU A 71 -6.64 -11.17 -5.28
CA LEU A 71 -5.43 -10.41 -4.96
C LEU A 71 -4.80 -11.02 -3.70
N THR A 72 -3.64 -11.63 -3.86
CA THR A 72 -3.05 -12.53 -2.86
C THR A 72 -1.90 -11.90 -2.09
N ALA A 73 -1.16 -10.98 -2.71
CA ALA A 73 -0.06 -10.30 -2.05
C ALA A 73 0.21 -8.88 -2.57
N LEU A 74 0.93 -8.13 -1.75
CA LEU A 74 1.57 -6.86 -2.08
C LEU A 74 3.05 -6.94 -1.70
N TYR A 75 3.91 -6.59 -2.65
CA TYR A 75 5.36 -6.50 -2.48
C TYR A 75 5.83 -5.05 -2.62
N PHE A 76 6.84 -4.68 -1.84
CA PHE A 76 7.43 -3.33 -1.83
C PHE A 76 8.84 -3.38 -1.23
N ASP A 77 9.57 -2.26 -1.31
CA ASP A 77 10.86 -2.11 -0.65
C ASP A 77 10.83 -1.11 0.49
N LEU A 78 11.66 -1.39 1.50
CA LEU A 78 11.96 -0.51 2.60
C LEU A 78 13.43 -0.07 2.49
N PRO A 79 13.81 1.10 3.02
CA PRO A 79 15.21 1.54 3.03
C PRO A 79 16.15 0.46 3.59
N ASP A 80 17.40 0.35 3.11
CA ASP A 80 18.34 -0.76 3.38
C ASP A 80 18.53 -1.19 4.87
N SER A 81 18.23 -0.32 5.84
CA SER A 81 18.32 -0.63 7.28
C SER A 81 16.99 -1.00 7.92
N ALA A 82 15.89 -0.89 7.18
CA ALA A 82 14.54 -1.07 7.65
C ALA A 82 14.02 -2.49 7.36
N SER A 83 13.20 -3.01 8.26
CA SER A 83 12.62 -4.34 8.11
C SER A 83 11.27 -4.45 8.82
N ILE A 84 10.40 -5.30 8.29
CA ILE A 84 9.15 -5.67 8.95
C ILE A 84 9.48 -6.64 10.10
N THR A 85 9.00 -6.33 11.30
CA THR A 85 9.26 -7.14 12.51
C THR A 85 8.02 -7.77 13.12
N GLY A 86 6.85 -7.36 12.65
CA GLY A 86 5.57 -7.65 13.29
C GLY A 86 4.47 -6.83 12.64
N GLY A 87 3.23 -7.08 13.05
CA GLY A 87 2.10 -6.31 12.59
C GLY A 87 0.78 -7.01 12.86
N THR A 88 -0.28 -6.40 12.36
CA THR A 88 -1.63 -6.97 12.33
C THR A 88 -2.24 -6.77 10.94
N VAL A 89 -3.14 -7.66 10.55
CA VAL A 89 -3.97 -7.51 9.36
C VAL A 89 -5.43 -7.60 9.78
N LEU A 90 -6.16 -6.52 9.51
CA LEU A 90 -7.57 -6.38 9.86
C LEU A 90 -8.42 -6.36 8.59
N ILE A 91 -9.63 -6.92 8.68
CA ILE A 91 -10.65 -6.71 7.65
C ILE A 91 -11.02 -5.23 7.66
N SER A 92 -10.98 -4.56 6.51
CA SER A 92 -11.34 -3.14 6.43
C SER A 92 -12.84 -2.92 6.72
N PRO A 93 -13.26 -1.70 7.10
CA PRO A 93 -14.68 -1.37 7.19
C PRO A 93 -15.44 -1.76 5.92
N GLU A 94 -16.67 -2.27 6.08
CA GLU A 94 -17.54 -2.73 4.98
C GLU A 94 -17.06 -3.99 4.22
N SER A 95 -15.84 -4.46 4.48
CA SER A 95 -15.34 -5.76 4.01
C SER A 95 -15.86 -6.92 4.88
N TYR A 96 -15.89 -8.12 4.31
CA TYR A 96 -16.35 -9.32 4.99
C TYR A 96 -15.74 -10.59 4.39
N THR A 97 -15.78 -11.69 5.12
CA THR A 97 -15.29 -12.99 4.63
C THR A 97 -16.36 -13.77 3.92
N GLU A 98 -15.96 -14.46 2.86
CA GLU A 98 -16.77 -15.45 2.14
C GLU A 98 -16.08 -16.81 2.18
N ASN A 99 -16.86 -17.89 2.37
CA ASN A 99 -16.37 -19.27 2.47
C ASN A 99 -15.30 -19.54 3.55
N PHE A 100 -15.16 -18.68 4.56
CA PHE A 100 -14.29 -18.92 5.71
C PHE A 100 -14.86 -20.04 6.59
N LYS A 101 -14.00 -20.95 7.03
CA LYS A 101 -14.34 -22.01 7.99
C LYS A 101 -13.46 -21.89 9.22
N THR A 102 -14.01 -22.25 10.37
CA THR A 102 -13.20 -22.51 11.57
C THR A 102 -12.89 -23.98 11.72
N LYS A 103 -11.89 -24.26 12.55
CA LYS A 103 -11.45 -25.60 13.00
C LYS A 103 -12.56 -26.54 13.47
N THR A 104 -13.71 -25.98 13.84
CA THR A 104 -14.89 -26.73 14.30
C THR A 104 -15.93 -26.97 13.19
N GLY A 105 -15.60 -26.65 11.93
CA GLY A 105 -16.40 -26.98 10.75
C GLY A 105 -17.56 -26.02 10.45
N GLY A 106 -17.72 -24.94 11.23
CA GLY A 106 -18.72 -23.91 10.97
C GLY A 106 -18.20 -22.85 9.99
N ALA A 107 -19.01 -22.50 8.99
CA ALA A 107 -18.76 -21.32 8.19
C ALA A 107 -18.85 -20.07 9.09
N ILE A 108 -17.87 -19.19 9.01
CA ILE A 108 -17.85 -17.93 9.74
C ILE A 108 -17.82 -16.77 8.75
N SER A 109 -18.67 -15.78 8.99
CA SER A 109 -18.56 -14.47 8.37
C SER A 109 -17.94 -13.52 9.39
N LEU A 110 -16.68 -13.16 9.16
CA LEU A 110 -16.00 -12.07 9.84
C LEU A 110 -16.27 -10.79 9.05
N THR A 111 -16.35 -9.66 9.74
CA THR A 111 -16.62 -8.34 9.16
C THR A 111 -15.51 -7.36 9.50
N GLY A 112 -15.61 -6.13 8.97
CA GLY A 112 -14.69 -5.04 9.27
C GLY A 112 -14.29 -4.92 10.75
N GLY A 113 -12.99 -4.78 10.99
CA GLY A 113 -12.34 -4.74 12.30
C GLY A 113 -11.90 -6.11 12.83
N ALA A 114 -12.32 -7.22 12.24
CA ALA A 114 -11.84 -8.54 12.64
C ALA A 114 -10.35 -8.71 12.29
N ASP A 115 -9.60 -9.28 13.23
CA ASP A 115 -8.18 -9.60 13.07
C ASP A 115 -8.02 -10.94 12.34
N VAL A 116 -7.32 -10.91 11.21
CA VAL A 116 -7.01 -12.06 10.35
C VAL A 116 -5.50 -12.26 10.22
N SER A 117 -4.71 -11.74 11.16
CA SER A 117 -3.24 -11.84 11.13
C SER A 117 -2.72 -13.27 11.20
N SER A 118 -3.50 -14.23 11.71
CA SER A 118 -3.13 -15.65 11.65
C SER A 118 -3.16 -16.22 10.24
N GLU A 119 -3.85 -15.54 9.34
CA GLU A 119 -4.09 -15.96 7.98
C GLU A 119 -3.26 -15.20 6.95
N TYR A 120 -2.64 -14.11 7.37
CA TYR A 120 -1.76 -13.31 6.53
C TYR A 120 -0.34 -13.37 7.07
N GLY A 121 0.61 -13.72 6.20
CA GLY A 121 2.04 -13.57 6.47
C GLY A 121 2.52 -12.17 6.11
N PHE A 122 3.54 -11.69 6.82
CA PHE A 122 4.31 -10.51 6.45
C PHE A 122 5.77 -10.73 6.84
N GLY A 123 6.70 -10.16 6.09
CA GLY A 123 8.11 -10.41 6.31
C GLY A 123 9.04 -9.77 5.30
N ASN A 124 10.31 -10.16 5.41
CA ASN A 124 11.36 -9.77 4.49
C ASN A 124 11.86 -11.06 3.80
N ASN A 125 12.09 -11.02 2.50
CA ASN A 125 12.67 -12.11 1.73
C ASN A 125 14.18 -12.14 1.96
N GLY A 126 14.64 -13.03 2.82
CA GLY A 126 16.04 -13.43 2.81
C GLY A 126 16.31 -14.30 1.58
N ASP A 127 16.86 -13.73 0.51
CA ASP A 127 17.59 -14.34 -0.61
C ASP A 127 17.01 -15.50 -1.45
N GLU A 128 15.92 -16.21 -1.10
CA GLU A 128 15.65 -17.53 -1.73
C GLU A 128 14.34 -17.71 -2.54
N ILE A 129 13.32 -16.85 -2.44
CA ILE A 129 12.02 -17.15 -3.09
C ILE A 129 11.92 -16.62 -4.52
N LEU A 130 12.64 -15.53 -4.83
CA LEU A 130 12.52 -14.84 -6.11
C LEU A 130 13.47 -15.31 -7.20
N THR A 131 14.56 -15.97 -6.82
CA THR A 131 15.58 -16.43 -7.76
C THR A 131 15.23 -17.77 -8.41
N ALA A 132 14.24 -18.52 -7.88
CA ALA A 132 13.99 -19.88 -8.32
C ALA A 132 12.98 -20.03 -9.47
N GLN A 133 12.07 -19.07 -9.70
CA GLN A 133 10.97 -19.28 -10.67
C GLN A 133 10.51 -18.09 -11.50
N LEU A 134 11.11 -16.91 -11.37
CA LEU A 134 10.91 -15.87 -12.37
C LEU A 134 11.83 -16.11 -13.57
N PRO A 135 11.38 -15.79 -14.81
CA PRO A 135 12.29 -15.72 -15.94
C PRO A 135 13.48 -14.82 -15.56
N ALA A 136 14.69 -15.36 -15.61
CA ALA A 136 15.89 -14.58 -15.31
C ALA A 136 15.87 -13.28 -16.13
N GLY A 137 15.85 -12.14 -15.43
CA GLY A 137 15.80 -10.81 -16.06
C GLY A 137 14.44 -10.10 -16.02
N ASP A 138 13.46 -10.56 -15.25
CA ASP A 138 12.27 -9.76 -14.93
C ASP A 138 12.58 -8.79 -13.77
N PRO A 139 12.70 -7.47 -14.01
CA PRO A 139 12.97 -6.48 -12.97
C PRO A 139 11.78 -6.27 -12.02
N ALA A 140 10.62 -6.90 -12.29
CA ALA A 140 9.37 -6.67 -11.58
C ALA A 140 9.38 -7.07 -10.10
N ILE A 141 10.35 -7.89 -9.66
CA ILE A 141 10.37 -8.33 -8.27
C ILE A 141 11.79 -8.40 -7.71
N GLU A 142 12.42 -7.24 -7.65
CA GLU A 142 13.56 -7.00 -6.74
C GLU A 142 13.08 -6.73 -5.30
N HIS A 143 11.76 -6.67 -5.07
CA HIS A 143 11.17 -6.33 -3.79
C HIS A 143 11.45 -7.37 -2.69
N VAL A 144 12.00 -6.88 -1.58
CA VAL A 144 12.40 -7.67 -0.42
C VAL A 144 11.29 -7.74 0.63
N ASN A 145 10.32 -6.81 0.65
CA ASN A 145 9.30 -6.74 1.70
C ASN A 145 7.92 -7.08 1.15
N PHE A 146 7.09 -7.73 1.97
CA PHE A 146 5.76 -8.14 1.53
C PHE A 146 4.78 -8.36 2.68
N PHE A 147 3.49 -8.40 2.33
CA PHE A 147 2.48 -9.14 3.09
C PHE A 147 1.55 -9.91 2.14
N SER A 148 1.10 -11.10 2.57
CA SER A 148 0.42 -12.07 1.72
C SER A 148 -0.63 -12.85 2.51
N ALA A 149 -1.74 -13.21 1.86
CA ALA A 149 -2.75 -14.13 2.40
C ALA A 149 -2.28 -15.59 2.40
N MET A 150 -1.08 -15.88 1.92
CA MET A 150 -0.51 -17.22 1.90
C MET A 150 0.32 -17.41 3.18
N GLN A 151 -0.10 -18.35 4.04
CA GLN A 151 0.33 -18.52 5.45
C GLN A 151 1.83 -18.72 5.68
N THR A 152 2.61 -18.88 4.62
CA THR A 152 4.03 -19.16 4.73
C THR A 152 4.75 -18.51 3.58
N HIS A 153 6.00 -18.12 3.81
CA HIS A 153 7.05 -17.95 2.79
C HIS A 153 7.25 -19.23 1.93
N THR A 154 6.22 -20.06 1.73
CA THR A 154 6.28 -21.37 1.13
C THR A 154 6.05 -21.26 -0.35
N THR A 155 7.10 -21.62 -1.07
CA THR A 155 7.02 -22.42 -2.28
C THR A 155 6.12 -21.82 -3.37
N PRO A 156 6.70 -21.12 -4.36
CA PRO A 156 5.91 -20.67 -5.49
C PRO A 156 5.08 -21.82 -6.10
N PHE A 157 3.82 -21.53 -6.38
CA PHE A 157 2.73 -22.47 -6.66
C PHE A 157 2.94 -23.34 -7.88
N LEU A 158 3.95 -23.07 -8.71
CA LEU A 158 4.33 -23.95 -9.82
C LEU A 158 4.74 -25.36 -9.34
N MET A 159 4.99 -25.55 -8.04
CA MET A 159 5.17 -26.87 -7.42
C MET A 159 3.88 -27.50 -6.85
N ILE A 160 2.74 -26.82 -6.95
CA ILE A 160 1.43 -27.27 -6.44
C ILE A 160 0.56 -27.75 -7.62
N PRO A 161 0.22 -29.05 -7.71
CA PRO A 161 -0.61 -29.56 -8.80
C PRO A 161 -1.98 -28.84 -8.88
N PRO A 162 -2.53 -28.59 -10.09
CA PRO A 162 -3.87 -28.04 -10.24
C PRO A 162 -4.92 -28.84 -9.44
N GLY A 163 -5.74 -28.14 -8.65
CA GLY A 163 -6.77 -28.74 -7.78
C GLY A 163 -6.26 -29.18 -6.40
N THR A 164 -5.02 -28.87 -6.05
CA THR A 164 -4.50 -29.10 -4.69
C THR A 164 -5.15 -28.13 -3.71
N ASN A 165 -5.66 -28.68 -2.61
CA ASN A 165 -6.09 -27.89 -1.47
C ASN A 165 -4.85 -27.18 -0.87
N LEU A 166 -4.91 -25.85 -0.78
CA LEU A 166 -3.83 -25.00 -0.29
C LEU A 166 -3.71 -25.00 1.23
N ASP A 167 -4.67 -25.66 1.90
CA ASP A 167 -4.50 -26.10 3.27
C ASP A 167 -3.34 -27.10 3.29
N GLY A 168 -2.12 -26.63 3.54
CA GLY A 168 -0.90 -27.45 3.61
C GLY A 168 -0.97 -28.61 4.62
N THR A 169 -2.09 -28.84 5.30
CA THR A 169 -2.47 -30.09 5.97
C THR A 169 -4.00 -30.09 6.08
N ILE A 170 -4.67 -31.26 6.09
CA ILE A 170 -6.04 -31.36 6.63
C ILE A 170 -6.04 -30.66 8.00
N ASN A 171 -6.88 -29.63 8.18
CA ASN A 171 -7.04 -28.78 9.38
C ASN A 171 -6.28 -27.42 9.45
N LEU A 172 -6.14 -26.67 8.34
CA LEU A 172 -5.85 -25.23 8.40
C LEU A 172 -7.07 -24.41 7.96
N ASP A 173 -7.34 -23.29 8.65
CA ASP A 173 -8.66 -22.66 8.79
C ASP A 173 -8.63 -21.14 8.47
N GLY A 174 -8.57 -20.73 7.18
CA GLY A 174 -8.40 -19.33 6.76
C GLY A 174 -8.83 -18.94 5.33
N PRO A 175 -8.65 -17.67 4.89
CA PRO A 175 -8.67 -17.25 3.48
C PRO A 175 -7.61 -18.04 2.73
N GLN A 176 -8.07 -18.98 1.92
CA GLN A 176 -7.22 -19.77 1.03
C GLN A 176 -6.84 -18.97 -0.23
N GLY A 177 -7.58 -17.90 -0.53
CA GLY A 177 -7.54 -17.23 -1.83
C GLY A 177 -7.17 -15.76 -1.82
N GLY A 178 -7.04 -15.08 -0.67
CA GLY A 178 -6.75 -13.63 -0.64
C GLY A 178 -7.98 -12.74 -0.76
N LEU A 179 -7.86 -11.60 -1.44
CA LEU A 179 -8.91 -10.60 -1.58
C LEU A 179 -9.72 -10.80 -2.86
N THR A 180 -11.04 -10.79 -2.76
CA THR A 180 -11.98 -10.81 -3.89
C THR A 180 -12.76 -9.49 -3.96
N ASN A 181 -13.33 -9.19 -5.12
CA ASN A 181 -14.30 -8.11 -5.35
C ASN A 181 -15.73 -8.64 -5.57
N ASN A 182 -15.95 -9.95 -5.40
CA ASN A 182 -17.20 -10.66 -5.69
C ASN A 182 -17.66 -10.63 -7.16
N ALA A 183 -16.76 -10.32 -8.10
CA ALA A 183 -17.07 -10.42 -9.52
C ALA A 183 -16.90 -11.84 -10.08
N VAL A 184 -16.31 -12.76 -9.30
CA VAL A 184 -16.08 -14.16 -9.68
C VAL A 184 -16.65 -15.12 -8.63
N ASP A 185 -17.16 -16.26 -9.09
CA ASP A 185 -17.59 -17.35 -8.19
C ASP A 185 -16.34 -18.01 -7.59
N LEU A 186 -16.19 -18.00 -6.28
CA LEU A 186 -15.01 -18.50 -5.57
C LEU A 186 -14.83 -20.03 -5.65
N GLY A 187 -15.84 -20.79 -6.10
CA GLY A 187 -15.72 -22.25 -6.26
C GLY A 187 -15.38 -23.00 -4.96
N GLY A 188 -15.63 -22.38 -3.80
CA GLY A 188 -15.33 -22.92 -2.47
C GLY A 188 -14.09 -22.34 -1.79
N LEU A 189 -13.30 -21.48 -2.46
CA LEU A 189 -12.16 -20.79 -1.86
C LEU A 189 -12.64 -19.76 -0.83
N GLY A 190 -11.97 -19.75 0.34
CA GLY A 190 -12.13 -18.69 1.34
C GLY A 190 -11.47 -17.39 0.88
N ALA A 191 -12.20 -16.27 0.89
CA ALA A 191 -11.67 -14.96 0.50
C ALA A 191 -12.22 -13.83 1.39
N ILE A 192 -11.51 -12.71 1.43
CA ILE A 192 -12.02 -11.46 2.01
C ILE A 192 -12.51 -10.57 0.87
N CYS A 193 -13.76 -10.13 0.97
CA CYS A 193 -14.37 -9.25 0.00
C CYS A 193 -13.88 -7.82 0.22
N ASN A 194 -13.50 -7.15 -0.86
CA ASN A 194 -13.04 -5.78 -0.99
C ASN A 194 -11.60 -5.55 -0.52
N SER A 195 -11.37 -5.43 0.79
CA SER A 195 -10.09 -4.91 1.29
C SER A 195 -9.71 -5.33 2.71
N VAL A 196 -8.41 -5.25 2.98
CA VAL A 196 -7.78 -5.41 4.31
C VAL A 196 -6.88 -4.21 4.62
N THR A 197 -6.63 -4.02 5.92
CA THR A 197 -5.70 -3.03 6.45
C THR A 197 -4.59 -3.74 7.21
N ALA A 198 -3.35 -3.65 6.72
CA ALA A 198 -2.16 -4.15 7.40
C ALA A 198 -1.50 -3.00 8.19
N ASN A 199 -1.34 -3.18 9.50
CA ASN A 199 -0.57 -2.27 10.36
C ASN A 199 0.76 -2.95 10.70
N LEU A 200 1.86 -2.47 10.12
CA LEU A 200 3.16 -3.11 10.16
C LEU A 200 4.12 -2.35 11.09
N ASN A 201 4.83 -3.11 11.93
CA ASN A 201 5.89 -2.62 12.79
C ASN A 201 7.21 -2.66 12.03
N ILE A 202 7.76 -1.48 11.76
CA ILE A 202 9.04 -1.33 11.05
C ILE A 202 10.15 -1.03 12.06
N MET A 203 11.21 -1.83 12.02
CA MET A 203 12.46 -1.57 12.74
C MET A 203 13.47 -0.92 11.80
N GLY A 204 14.41 -0.15 12.34
CA GLY A 204 15.52 0.44 11.57
C GLY A 204 15.24 1.84 11.02
N VAL A 205 14.00 2.33 11.13
CA VAL A 205 13.59 3.71 10.87
C VAL A 205 12.65 4.17 11.99
N ASP A 206 12.76 5.44 12.42
CA ASP A 206 11.84 6.01 13.40
C ASP A 206 10.63 6.63 12.70
N LEU A 207 9.56 5.84 12.56
CA LEU A 207 8.33 6.32 11.94
C LEU A 207 7.54 7.33 12.79
N ASN A 208 7.94 7.61 14.04
CA ASN A 208 7.38 8.72 14.81
C ASN A 208 8.01 10.07 14.43
N ASN A 209 9.15 10.05 13.75
CA ASN A 209 9.77 11.25 13.18
C ASN A 209 9.13 11.56 11.81
N PRO A 210 8.51 12.75 11.61
CA PRO A 210 7.83 13.08 10.35
C PRO A 210 8.74 13.10 9.12
N GLU A 211 10.01 13.49 9.27
CA GLU A 211 10.99 13.49 8.18
C GLU A 211 11.33 12.05 7.78
N SER A 212 11.57 11.17 8.75
CA SER A 212 11.84 9.74 8.50
C SER A 212 10.62 9.00 7.95
N ALA A 213 9.41 9.31 8.42
CA ALA A 213 8.17 8.79 7.84
C ALA A 213 8.02 9.22 6.38
N SER A 214 8.21 10.51 6.09
CA SER A 214 8.13 11.06 4.73
C SER A 214 9.19 10.47 3.81
N SER A 215 10.43 10.27 4.29
CA SER A 215 11.48 9.64 3.50
C SER A 215 11.20 8.16 3.23
N THR A 216 10.59 7.45 4.18
CA THR A 216 10.23 6.03 4.02
C THR A 216 9.11 5.87 2.99
N LEU A 217 8.04 6.68 3.06
CA LEU A 217 7.00 6.68 2.03
C LEU A 217 7.56 7.09 0.66
N SER A 218 8.43 8.10 0.62
CA SER A 218 9.09 8.51 -0.63
C SER A 218 9.95 7.41 -1.25
N TYR A 219 10.58 6.57 -0.42
CA TYR A 219 11.37 5.44 -0.86
C TYR A 219 10.48 4.35 -1.47
N ILE A 220 9.47 3.88 -0.74
CA ILE A 220 8.49 2.89 -1.23
C ILE A 220 7.89 3.35 -2.56
N PHE A 221 7.58 4.64 -2.64
CA PHE A 221 7.01 5.24 -3.84
C PHE A 221 7.94 5.31 -5.04
N GLN A 222 9.24 5.53 -4.82
CA GLN A 222 10.23 5.60 -5.89
C GLN A 222 10.56 4.22 -6.46
N ASP A 223 10.70 3.22 -5.58
CA ASP A 223 10.93 1.83 -5.99
C ASP A 223 9.66 1.14 -6.50
N GLY A 224 8.49 1.68 -6.12
CA GLY A 224 7.20 1.17 -6.54
C GLY A 224 6.76 -0.03 -5.70
N ILE A 225 5.71 -0.68 -6.18
CA ILE A 225 5.13 -1.86 -5.57
C ILE A 225 4.76 -2.88 -6.66
N THR A 226 4.61 -4.13 -6.24
CA THR A 226 4.09 -5.20 -7.08
C THR A 226 2.85 -5.82 -6.44
N PHE A 227 1.77 -5.88 -7.21
CA PHE A 227 0.57 -6.64 -6.85
C PHE A 227 0.66 -8.05 -7.40
N GLU A 228 0.19 -9.02 -6.64
CA GLU A 228 0.09 -10.42 -7.09
C GLU A 228 -1.37 -10.86 -7.11
N PHE A 229 -1.77 -11.46 -8.24
CA PHE A 229 -3.07 -12.07 -8.41
C PHE A 229 -2.98 -13.58 -8.56
N GLY A 230 -3.80 -14.29 -7.79
CA GLY A 230 -3.85 -15.73 -7.71
C GLY A 230 -2.55 -16.29 -7.19
N SER A 231 -2.05 -17.32 -7.84
CA SER A 231 -0.85 -18.01 -7.41
C SER A 231 0.27 -17.87 -8.45
N ASP A 232 1.15 -16.89 -8.26
CA ASP A 232 2.41 -16.69 -8.99
C ASP A 232 2.38 -16.62 -10.54
N ILE A 233 1.22 -16.60 -11.21
CA ILE A 233 1.19 -16.49 -12.69
C ILE A 233 1.27 -15.03 -13.13
N TYR A 234 0.88 -14.10 -12.25
CA TYR A 234 0.61 -12.72 -12.64
C TYR A 234 1.13 -11.73 -11.60
N PHE A 235 2.36 -11.30 -11.83
CA PHE A 235 2.98 -10.20 -11.11
C PHE A 235 2.86 -8.93 -11.91
N TYR A 236 2.43 -7.87 -11.25
CA TYR A 236 2.28 -6.57 -11.88
C TYR A 236 2.95 -5.51 -11.05
N SER A 237 4.10 -5.05 -11.52
CA SER A 237 4.74 -3.88 -10.98
C SER A 237 4.06 -2.63 -11.49
N THR A 238 3.80 -1.71 -10.58
CA THR A 238 3.43 -0.35 -10.97
C THR A 238 4.66 0.52 -10.84
N THR A 239 5.20 0.97 -11.96
CA THR A 239 6.14 2.10 -11.93
C THR A 239 5.32 3.36 -11.78
N TYR A 240 5.53 4.10 -10.70
CA TYR A 240 4.82 5.34 -10.49
C TYR A 240 5.27 6.40 -11.50
N ILE A 241 4.30 7.05 -12.15
CA ILE A 241 4.54 8.27 -12.92
C ILE A 241 4.14 9.44 -12.03
N PRO A 242 5.08 10.29 -11.58
CA PRO A 242 4.74 11.44 -10.76
C PRO A 242 3.71 12.34 -11.44
N PRO A 243 2.64 12.74 -10.74
CA PRO A 243 1.81 13.82 -11.18
C PRO A 243 2.77 14.98 -11.34
N VAL A 244 2.75 15.55 -12.54
CA VAL A 244 3.55 16.72 -12.85
C VAL A 244 3.24 17.73 -11.74
N PRO A 245 4.24 18.16 -10.93
CA PRO A 245 3.98 19.05 -9.82
C PRO A 245 3.16 20.22 -10.32
N GLU A 246 2.00 20.45 -9.71
CA GLU A 246 1.22 21.62 -10.04
C GLU A 246 2.14 22.84 -9.88
N PRO A 247 2.21 23.73 -10.88
CA PRO A 247 3.11 24.88 -10.83
C PRO A 247 2.85 25.63 -9.53
N SER A 248 3.85 25.59 -8.63
CA SER A 248 3.73 25.98 -7.22
C SER A 248 2.75 27.13 -7.01
N THR A 249 1.52 26.78 -6.60
CA THR A 249 0.43 27.74 -6.42
C THR A 249 0.85 28.81 -5.41
N MET A 250 1.69 28.44 -4.44
CA MET A 250 2.38 29.35 -3.53
C MET A 250 3.29 30.37 -4.23
N LEU A 251 4.07 29.97 -5.24
CA LEU A 251 4.89 30.89 -6.04
C LEU A 251 4.00 31.85 -6.82
N MET A 252 2.91 31.36 -7.43
CA MET A 252 1.94 32.20 -8.15
C MET A 252 1.24 33.19 -7.21
N VAL A 253 0.86 32.77 -6.01
CA VAL A 253 0.26 33.63 -4.98
C VAL A 253 1.28 34.65 -4.47
N LEU A 254 2.53 34.25 -4.24
CA LEU A 254 3.59 35.16 -3.78
C LEU A 254 3.91 36.22 -4.84
N LEU A 255 4.05 35.82 -6.10
CA LEU A 255 4.25 36.73 -7.22
C LEU A 255 3.06 37.68 -7.40
N GLY A 256 1.83 37.18 -7.21
CA GLY A 256 0.62 38.00 -7.20
C GLY A 256 0.63 39.06 -6.10
N LEU A 257 1.01 38.69 -4.87
CA LEU A 257 1.13 39.61 -3.73
C LEU A 257 2.23 40.65 -3.92
N ILE A 258 3.39 40.26 -4.47
CA ILE A 258 4.47 41.18 -4.82
C ILE A 258 4.00 42.18 -5.89
N GLY A 259 3.26 41.72 -6.90
CA GLY A 259 2.69 42.57 -7.95
C GLY A 259 1.71 43.62 -7.40
N LEU A 260 0.83 43.22 -6.48
CA LEU A 260 -0.12 44.12 -5.81
C LEU A 260 0.60 45.15 -4.91
N GLY A 261 1.63 44.72 -4.18
CA GLY A 261 2.47 45.60 -3.36
C GLY A 261 3.23 46.65 -4.18
N ALA A 262 3.80 46.25 -5.32
CA ALA A 262 4.53 47.15 -6.22
C ALA A 262 3.63 48.23 -6.84
N LYS A 263 2.40 47.87 -7.24
CA LYS A 263 1.42 48.82 -7.79
C LYS A 263 1.01 49.89 -6.77
N GLY A 264 0.82 49.51 -5.50
CA GLY A 264 0.51 50.44 -4.42
C GLY A 264 1.65 51.40 -4.05
N TYR A 265 2.92 50.99 -4.26
CA TYR A 265 4.09 51.83 -4.00
C TYR A 265 4.32 52.88 -5.08
N ILE A 266 4.11 52.53 -6.36
CA ILE A 266 4.28 53.45 -7.49
C ILE A 266 3.22 54.56 -7.47
N SER A 267 1.97 54.23 -7.11
CA SER A 267 0.86 55.20 -7.06
C SER A 267 0.98 56.29 -5.99
N ARG A 268 1.93 56.20 -5.05
CA ARG A 268 2.14 57.23 -4.00
C ARG A 268 3.28 58.20 -4.30
N LYS A 269 4.00 58.00 -5.41
CA LYS A 269 5.12 58.86 -5.83
C LYS A 269 4.75 59.86 -6.94
N HIS A 270 3.52 59.82 -7.43
CA HIS A 270 2.91 60.80 -8.31
C HIS A 270 1.68 61.39 -7.61
#